data_AF-A0A7X1Y0U6-F1
#
_entry.id   AF-A0A7X1Y0U6-F1
#
_cell.length_a   1.000
_cell.length_b   1.000
_cell.length_c   1.000
_cell.angle_alpha   90.00
_cell.angle_beta   90.00
_cell.angle_gamma   90.00
#
_symmetry.space_group_name_H-M   'P 1'
#
loop_
_entity.id
_entity.type
_entity.pdbx_description
1 polymer ?
#
loop_
_entity_poly.entity_id
_entity_poly.type
_entity_poly.pdbx_seq_one_letter_code
_entity_poly.pdbx_strand_id
1 'polypeptide(L)'
;MSDQIPGTKLKHVKSDRFISEVADQVNIAVMQGNDGTTRLGLIFARDTLDLLNETFIASPENPNQIALSITPDDVQPFRLQLANLTLSLDAAKRLHMALQRTFQNIENELGDA
;
A
#
# COMPACT_ATOMS: atom_id res chain seq x y z
N MET A 1 3.18 -24.66 -15.31
CA MET A 1 2.13 -25.65 -14.98
C MET A 1 1.71 -25.33 -13.56
N SER A 2 0.50 -24.83 -13.36
CA SER A 2 -0.03 -24.53 -12.02
C SER A 2 -0.30 -25.86 -11.32
N ASP A 3 0.45 -26.19 -10.28
CA ASP A 3 0.12 -27.31 -9.40
C ASP A 3 -1.20 -26.99 -8.70
N GLN A 4 -2.30 -27.50 -9.27
CA GLN A 4 -3.60 -27.42 -8.64
C GLN A 4 -3.58 -28.35 -7.43
N ILE A 5 -3.43 -27.75 -6.25
CA ILE A 5 -3.57 -28.48 -5.00
C ILE A 5 -5.04 -28.94 -4.90
N PRO A 6 -5.31 -30.26 -4.85
CA PRO A 6 -6.69 -30.76 -4.80
C PRO A 6 -7.34 -30.33 -3.49
N GLY A 7 -8.33 -29.44 -3.58
CA GLY A 7 -9.01 -28.85 -2.43
C GLY A 7 -10.25 -28.07 -2.84
N THR A 8 -11.05 -27.69 -1.84
CA THR A 8 -12.23 -26.84 -2.06
C THR A 8 -11.84 -25.38 -1.94
N LYS A 9 -12.15 -24.56 -2.95
CA LYS A 9 -11.90 -23.11 -2.90
C LYS A 9 -13.10 -22.37 -2.32
N LEU A 10 -12.85 -21.50 -1.35
CA LEU A 10 -13.83 -20.53 -0.87
C LEU A 10 -13.36 -19.13 -1.25
N LYS A 11 -14.28 -18.29 -1.74
CA LYS A 11 -13.99 -16.89 -1.99
C LYS A 11 -13.69 -16.18 -0.67
N HIS A 12 -12.53 -15.55 -0.59
CA HIS A 12 -12.18 -14.72 0.55
C HIS A 12 -13.01 -13.44 0.52
N VAL A 13 -13.54 -13.06 1.68
CA VAL A 13 -14.29 -11.81 1.86
C VAL A 13 -13.66 -11.08 3.03
N LYS A 14 -13.12 -9.89 2.75
CA LYS A 14 -12.61 -9.01 3.79
C LYS A 14 -13.75 -8.58 4.69
N SER A 15 -13.46 -8.52 5.99
CA SER A 15 -14.38 -7.93 6.98
C SER A 15 -14.62 -6.46 6.67
N ASP A 16 -15.83 -5.96 6.94
CA ASP A 16 -16.17 -4.54 6.84
C ASP A 16 -15.31 -3.65 7.78
N ARG A 17 -14.64 -4.26 8.77
CA ARG A 17 -13.72 -3.61 9.70
C ARG A 17 -12.25 -3.82 9.35
N PHE A 18 -11.94 -4.34 8.16
CA PHE A 18 -10.56 -4.50 7.75
C PHE A 18 -9.93 -3.12 7.52
N ILE A 19 -8.92 -2.79 8.32
CA ILE A 19 -8.15 -1.56 8.17
C ILE A 19 -6.79 -1.92 7.59
N SER A 20 -6.39 -1.16 6.57
CA SER A 20 -5.04 -1.22 6.00
C SER A 20 -4.43 0.17 6.19
N GLU A 21 -3.42 0.28 7.06
CA GLU A 21 -3.13 1.55 7.76
C GLU A 21 -1.99 2.40 7.17
N VAL A 22 -1.01 1.86 6.42
CA VAL A 22 0.21 2.62 6.05
C VAL A 22 0.36 2.90 4.55
N ALA A 23 0.53 4.15 4.12
CA ALA A 23 0.87 4.44 2.72
C ALA A 23 2.37 4.22 2.52
N ASP A 24 2.75 3.21 1.73
CA ASP A 24 4.16 2.80 1.64
C ASP A 24 4.91 3.46 0.47
N GLN A 25 4.20 4.14 -0.45
CA GLN A 25 4.80 4.72 -1.64
C GLN A 25 4.42 6.19 -1.87
N VAL A 26 5.44 7.01 -2.10
CA VAL A 26 5.32 8.40 -2.54
C VAL A 26 6.08 8.55 -3.85
N ASN A 27 5.36 8.83 -4.93
CA ASN A 27 5.95 9.14 -6.23
C ASN A 27 5.88 10.64 -6.48
N ILE A 28 7.01 11.25 -6.85
CA ILE A 28 7.11 12.68 -7.13
C ILE A 28 7.45 12.86 -8.61
N ALA A 29 6.64 13.64 -9.30
CA ALA A 29 6.83 13.97 -10.72
C ALA A 29 6.92 15.48 -10.91
N VAL A 30 7.75 15.91 -11.85
CA VAL A 30 7.82 17.31 -12.29
C VAL A 30 7.03 17.45 -13.59
N MET A 31 6.16 18.45 -13.64
CA MET A 31 5.36 18.77 -14.81
C MET A 31 5.67 20.22 -15.22
N GLN A 32 5.91 20.43 -16.51
CA GLN A 32 6.11 21.76 -17.06
C GLN A 32 4.91 22.12 -17.94
N GLY A 33 4.24 23.22 -17.59
CA GLY A 33 3.14 23.76 -18.36
C GLY A 33 3.61 24.51 -19.60
N ASN A 34 2.73 24.65 -20.59
CA ASN A 34 2.98 25.43 -21.80
C ASN A 34 3.16 26.94 -21.53
N ASP A 35 2.75 27.39 -20.34
CA ASP A 35 2.95 28.74 -19.81
C ASP A 35 4.33 28.93 -19.13
N GLY A 36 5.20 27.92 -19.20
CA GLY A 36 6.50 27.91 -18.54
C GLY A 36 6.43 27.64 -17.03
N THR A 37 5.24 27.36 -16.47
CA THR A 37 5.10 27.08 -15.05
C THR A 37 5.55 25.67 -14.71
N THR A 38 6.36 25.53 -13.66
CA THR A 38 6.76 24.22 -13.12
C THR A 38 5.83 23.84 -11.96
N ARG A 39 5.23 22.66 -12.08
CA ARG A 39 4.38 22.04 -11.06
C ARG A 39 4.97 20.71 -10.62
N LEU A 40 4.70 20.35 -9.38
CA LEU A 40 5.08 19.07 -8.80
C LEU A 40 3.81 18.25 -8.58
N GLY A 41 3.79 17.04 -9.11
CA GLY A 41 2.80 16.02 -8.83
C GLY A 41 3.32 15.11 -7.71
N LEU A 42 2.53 14.92 -6.66
CA LEU A 42 2.78 13.99 -5.57
C LEU A 42 1.68 12.93 -5.60
N ILE A 43 2.08 11.68 -5.80
CA ILE A 43 1.15 10.54 -5.79
C ILE A 43 1.47 9.70 -4.56
N PHE A 44 0.50 9.60 -3.66
CA PHE A 44 0.54 8.72 -2.49
C PHE A 44 -0.22 7.45 -2.84
N ALA A 45 0.46 6.31 -2.75
CA ALA A 45 -0.10 5.03 -3.10
C ALA A 45 0.34 3.94 -2.12
N ARG A 46 -0.37 2.82 -2.17
CA ARG A 46 -0.03 1.59 -1.48
C ARG A 46 -0.08 0.44 -2.48
N ASP A 47 0.97 -0.36 -2.51
CA ASP A 47 0.90 -1.67 -3.15
C ASP A 47 0.29 -2.65 -2.15
N THR A 48 -0.79 -3.31 -2.55
CA THR A 48 -1.55 -4.23 -1.71
C THR A 48 -1.73 -5.54 -2.44
N LEU A 49 -1.96 -6.58 -1.66
CA LEU A 49 -2.25 -7.92 -2.15
C LEU A 49 -3.63 -8.33 -1.63
N ASP A 50 -4.54 -8.59 -2.55
CA ASP A 50 -5.87 -9.11 -2.26
C ASP A 50 -5.86 -10.62 -2.32
N LEU A 51 -6.34 -11.25 -1.26
CA LEU A 51 -6.64 -12.67 -1.27
C LEU A 51 -8.01 -12.85 -1.95
N LEU A 52 -8.04 -13.57 -3.06
CA LEU A 52 -9.26 -13.87 -3.82
C LEU A 52 -9.94 -15.12 -3.27
N ASN A 53 -9.17 -16.17 -3.01
CA ASN A 53 -9.68 -17.45 -2.54
C ASN A 53 -8.77 -18.08 -1.49
N GLU A 54 -9.37 -18.93 -0.67
CA GLU A 54 -8.66 -19.82 0.25
C GLU A 54 -8.95 -21.26 -0.17
N THR A 55 -7.90 -22.07 -0.32
CA THR A 55 -8.03 -23.48 -0.69
C THR A 55 -7.98 -24.34 0.57
N PHE A 56 -9.06 -25.05 0.86
CA PHE A 56 -9.18 -25.96 1.98
C PHE A 56 -8.75 -27.35 1.52
N ILE A 57 -7.71 -27.88 2.17
CA ILE A 57 -7.14 -29.20 1.89
C ILE A 57 -7.17 -30.06 3.15
N ALA A 58 -7.19 -31.39 3.00
CA ALA A 58 -6.99 -32.26 4.14
C ALA A 58 -5.57 -32.06 4.68
N SER A 59 -5.42 -31.91 6.01
CA SER A 59 -4.10 -31.75 6.61
C SER A 59 -3.25 -33.00 6.34
N PRO A 60 -2.00 -32.85 5.84
CA PRO A 60 -1.10 -33.97 5.59
C PRO A 60 -0.78 -34.77 6.85
N GLU A 61 -0.82 -34.12 8.01
CA GLU A 61 -0.48 -34.70 9.31
C GLU A 61 -1.69 -35.36 10.00
N ASN A 62 -2.92 -34.94 9.66
CA ASN A 62 -4.13 -35.45 10.29
C ASN A 62 -5.35 -35.37 9.35
N PRO A 63 -5.81 -36.49 8.76
CA PRO A 63 -6.89 -36.50 7.77
C PRO A 63 -8.24 -35.94 8.26
N ASN A 64 -8.43 -35.86 9.58
CA ASN A 64 -9.65 -35.31 10.20
C ASN A 64 -9.60 -33.79 10.39
N GLN A 65 -8.52 -33.13 9.98
CA GLN A 65 -8.35 -31.68 10.11
C GLN A 65 -8.22 -31.04 8.72
N ILE A 66 -8.76 -29.82 8.61
CA ILE A 66 -8.69 -29.03 7.40
C ILE A 66 -7.52 -28.04 7.55
N ALA A 67 -6.65 -28.00 6.55
CA ALA A 67 -5.59 -27.01 6.43
C ALA A 67 -5.93 -25.99 5.34
N LEU A 68 -5.53 -24.74 5.57
CA LEU A 68 -5.66 -23.66 4.59
C LEU A 68 -4.39 -23.59 3.75
N SER A 69 -4.57 -23.49 2.43
CA SER A 69 -3.50 -23.25 1.48
C SER A 69 -3.87 -22.09 0.56
N ILE A 70 -2.91 -21.23 0.27
CA ILE A 70 -3.04 -20.09 -0.63
C ILE A 70 -2.05 -20.31 -1.77
N THR A 71 -2.55 -20.37 -3.00
CA THR A 71 -1.69 -20.48 -4.19
C THR A 71 -1.40 -19.10 -4.80
N PRO A 72 -0.35 -18.95 -5.63
CA PRO A 72 -0.07 -17.68 -6.31
C PRO A 72 -1.24 -17.16 -7.17
N ASP A 73 -2.08 -18.06 -7.68
CA ASP A 73 -3.28 -17.69 -8.47
C ASP A 73 -4.45 -17.20 -7.58
N ASP A 74 -4.36 -17.42 -6.26
CA ASP A 74 -5.39 -16.99 -5.30
C ASP A 74 -5.11 -15.60 -4.74
N VAL A 75 -4.04 -14.94 -5.18
CA VAL A 75 -3.66 -13.59 -4.76
C VAL A 75 -3.61 -12.63 -5.94
N GLN A 76 -4.13 -11.43 -5.75
CA GLN A 76 -4.12 -10.37 -6.75
C GLN A 76 -3.38 -9.15 -6.22
N PRO A 77 -2.17 -8.85 -6.74
CA PRO A 77 -1.52 -7.59 -6.44
C PRO A 77 -2.28 -6.45 -7.12
N PHE A 78 -2.45 -5.34 -6.42
CA PHE A 78 -2.99 -4.10 -6.98
C PHE A 78 -2.38 -2.88 -6.28
N ARG A 79 -2.52 -1.73 -6.92
CA ARG A 79 -2.09 -0.46 -6.36
C ARG A 79 -3.32 0.37 -5.98
N LEU A 80 -3.42 0.69 -4.69
CA LEU A 80 -4.40 1.64 -4.19
C LEU A 80 -3.80 3.05 -4.23
N GLN A 81 -4.35 3.92 -5.06
CA GLN A 81 -3.99 5.33 -5.06
C GLN A 81 -4.80 6.06 -3.99
N LEU A 82 -4.10 6.62 -2.99
CA LEU A 82 -4.72 7.30 -1.84
C LEU A 82 -4.91 8.78 -2.11
N ALA A 83 -3.93 9.43 -2.73
CA ALA A 83 -4.00 10.85 -3.09
C ALA A 83 -3.18 11.18 -4.33
N ASN A 84 -3.63 12.19 -5.07
CA ASN A 84 -2.89 12.82 -6.15
C ASN A 84 -2.93 14.33 -5.96
N LEU A 85 -1.80 14.91 -5.58
CA LEU A 85 -1.69 16.34 -5.30
C LEU A 85 -0.85 16.98 -6.38
N THR A 86 -1.31 18.12 -6.89
CA THR A 86 -0.48 18.97 -7.76
C THR A 86 -0.27 20.30 -7.06
N LEU A 87 0.97 20.73 -6.97
CA LEU A 87 1.33 22.00 -6.35
C LEU A 87 2.34 22.76 -7.21
N SER A 88 2.33 24.09 -7.11
CA SER A 88 3.36 24.91 -7.75
C SER A 88 4.71 24.70 -7.05
N LEU A 89 5.80 24.99 -7.77
CA LEU A 89 7.14 24.92 -7.19
C LEU A 89 7.29 25.79 -5.93
N ASP A 90 6.68 26.97 -5.90
CA ASP A 90 6.73 27.86 -4.75
C ASP A 90 6.00 27.30 -3.53
N ALA A 91 4.83 26.67 -3.74
CA ALA A 91 4.12 25.97 -2.68
C ALA A 91 4.95 24.78 -2.15
N ALA A 92 5.65 24.07 -3.03
CA ALA A 92 6.52 22.95 -2.65
C ALA A 92 7.67 23.38 -1.74
N LYS A 93 8.33 24.48 -2.11
CA LYS A 93 9.42 25.06 -1.31
C LYS A 93 8.93 25.46 0.08
N ARG A 94 7.75 26.09 0.17
CA ARG A 94 7.15 26.46 1.46
C ARG A 94 6.81 25.24 2.31
N LEU A 95 6.23 24.21 1.70
CA LEU A 95 5.93 22.96 2.38
C LEU A 95 7.20 22.28 2.91
N HIS A 96 8.26 22.22 2.09
CA HIS A 96 9.55 21.67 2.50
C HIS A 96 10.14 22.38 3.73
N MET A 97 10.17 23.73 3.70
CA MET A 97 10.66 24.52 4.83
C MET A 97 9.81 24.32 6.09
N ALA A 98 8.48 24.20 5.95
CA ALA A 98 7.60 23.94 7.08
C ALA A 98 7.88 22.55 7.69
N LEU A 99 8.01 21.52 6.87
CA LEU A 99 8.32 20.16 7.31
C LEU A 99 9.68 20.08 8.01
N GLN A 100 10.72 20.71 7.46
CA GLN A 100 12.04 20.75 8.09
C GLN A 100 11.99 21.37 9.50
N ARG A 101 11.25 22.49 9.66
CA ARG A 101 11.07 23.11 10.98
C ARG A 101 10.35 22.19 11.95
N THR A 102 9.30 21.50 11.48
CA THR A 102 8.57 20.54 12.31
C THR A 102 9.47 19.39 12.75
N PHE A 103 10.27 18.80 11.85
CA PHE A 103 11.19 17.73 12.21
C PHE A 103 12.23 18.19 13.22
N GLN A 104 12.83 19.36 13.00
CA GLN A 104 13.79 19.92 13.96
C GLN A 104 13.18 20.12 15.35
N ASN A 105 11.94 20.60 15.43
CA ASN A 105 11.25 20.77 16.71
C ASN A 105 11.03 19.41 17.41
N ILE A 106 10.59 18.40 16.67
CA ILE A 106 10.36 17.05 17.20
C ILE A 106 11.68 16.41 17.67
N GLU A 107 12.75 16.55 16.90
CA GLU A 107 14.08 16.05 17.27
C GLU A 107 14.61 16.71 18.54
N ASN A 108 14.40 18.03 18.69
CA ASN A 108 14.77 18.75 19.90
C ASN A 108 13.95 18.28 21.12
N GLU A 109 12.64 18.03 20.94
CA GLU A 109 11.78 17.51 22.01
C GLU A 109 12.12 16.07 22.42
N LEU A 110 12.56 15.24 21.47
CA LEU A 110 12.97 13.85 21.72
C LEU A 110 14.41 13.71 22.24
N GLY A 111 15.29 14.68 21.94
CA GLY A 111 16.68 14.69 22.38
C GLY A 111 16.90 15.09 23.84
N ASP A 112 15.88 15.65 24.49
CA ASP A 112 15.89 16.04 25.92
C ASP A 112 15.26 14.97 26.85
N ALA A 113 15.01 13.76 26.35
CA ALA A 113 14.50 12.59 27.10
C ALA A 113 15.56 11.48 27.25
#